data_AF-A0A7J4UNQ0-F1
#
_entry.id   AF-A0A7J4UNQ0-F1
#
_cell.length_a   1.000
_cell.length_b   1.000
_cell.length_c   1.000
_cell.angle_alpha   90.00
_cell.angle_beta   90.00
_cell.angle_gamma   90.00
#
_symmetry.space_group_name_H-M   'P 1'
#
loop_
_entity.id
_entity.type
_entity.pdbx_description
1 polymer ?
#
loop_
_entity_poly.entity_id
_entity_poly.type
_entity_poly.pdbx_seq_one_letter_code
_entity_poly.pdbx_strand_id
1 'polypeptide(L)'
;MAKINTCQSMLMKDFGMDEKSAQKMLDDLKKGKSPEKILDRAERYAATKDFELQQNEARAELGMHAFEKAYNFIMMPVNGVSPDIDTIFTRFRALLTGSTKEGEGFLNSIGAAQDTRTQLMHGRIQTEFLNNTGLTRTQMHRLLRNKRFQEDLVKERFPLQKKSVTGNKEAHELAKIIEKENLRVVQEANAAGAAILYDSTHVTTQFHDIPQMKLMGEDEWIDFTMSLLDKDKTFGGFEPNREILRRVFKKITKELEEEVDATETMADALSASRYLHFEDANAWLTYNKRFGHQDPVLAMIEGLELQSDRTVLIQRLGPDPEDTYNSL
;
A
#
# COMPACT_ATOMS: atom_id res chain seq x y z
N MET A 1 -25.37 23.10 22.65
CA MET A 1 -25.53 22.76 21.23
C MET A 1 -24.93 23.90 20.41
N ALA A 2 -23.79 23.69 19.76
CA ALA A 2 -23.23 24.68 18.85
C ALA A 2 -24.17 24.83 17.65
N LYS A 3 -24.47 26.07 17.23
CA LYS A 3 -25.28 26.33 16.03
C LYS A 3 -24.47 25.91 14.80
N ILE A 4 -24.76 24.73 14.26
CA ILE A 4 -24.24 24.28 12.95
C ILE A 4 -24.67 25.34 11.91
N ASN A 5 -23.71 25.98 11.25
CA ASN A 5 -24.05 26.98 10.23
C ASN A 5 -24.55 26.28 8.95
N THR A 6 -25.34 26.98 8.12
CA THR A 6 -25.95 26.39 6.92
C THR A 6 -24.94 25.70 6.00
N CYS A 7 -23.75 26.26 5.83
CA CYS A 7 -22.69 25.67 5.00
C CYS A 7 -22.11 24.38 5.61
N GLN A 8 -22.02 24.28 6.94
CA GLN A 8 -21.60 23.06 7.63
C GLN A 8 -22.63 21.96 7.45
N SER A 9 -23.92 22.30 7.57
CA SER A 9 -24.99 21.33 7.34
C SER A 9 -25.03 20.82 5.90
N MET A 10 -24.70 21.68 4.92
CA MET A 10 -24.60 21.27 3.51
C MET A 10 -23.43 20.32 3.30
N LEU A 11 -22.24 20.60 3.85
CA LEU A 11 -21.08 19.70 3.73
C LEU A 11 -21.36 18.32 4.35
N MET A 12 -22.03 18.29 5.50
CA MET A 12 -22.39 17.02 6.14
C MET A 12 -23.45 16.26 5.34
N LYS A 13 -24.46 16.96 4.82
CA LYS A 13 -25.59 16.33 4.10
C LYS A 13 -25.23 15.90 2.69
N ASP A 14 -24.54 16.77 1.94
CA ASP A 14 -24.32 16.60 0.51
C ASP A 14 -23.03 15.80 0.23
N PHE A 15 -22.08 15.77 1.19
CA PHE A 15 -20.79 15.07 1.04
C PHE A 15 -20.52 14.02 2.14
N GLY A 16 -21.51 13.71 2.99
CA GLY A 16 -21.39 12.67 4.03
C GLY A 16 -20.31 12.95 5.09
N MET A 17 -19.94 14.22 5.28
CA MET A 17 -18.85 14.60 6.18
C MET A 17 -19.24 14.51 7.65
N ASP A 18 -18.29 14.12 8.51
CA ASP A 18 -18.44 14.31 9.96
C ASP A 18 -18.32 15.81 10.33
N GLU A 19 -18.85 16.18 11.49
CA GLU A 19 -18.92 17.57 11.95
C GLU A 19 -17.55 18.26 12.01
N LYS A 20 -16.51 17.53 12.42
CA LYS A 20 -15.15 18.04 12.58
C LYS A 20 -14.52 18.28 11.21
N SER A 21 -14.70 17.35 10.27
CA SER A 21 -14.20 17.48 8.90
C SER A 21 -14.92 18.61 8.14
N ALA A 22 -16.24 18.74 8.29
CA ALA A 22 -17.03 19.81 7.69
C ALA A 22 -16.64 21.19 8.26
N GLN A 23 -16.53 21.32 9.58
CA GLN A 23 -16.13 22.59 10.23
C GLN A 23 -14.75 23.06 9.74
N LYS A 24 -13.84 22.11 9.56
CA LYS A 24 -12.47 22.33 9.13
C LYS A 24 -12.38 22.85 7.69
N MET A 25 -13.22 22.35 6.77
CA MET A 25 -13.33 22.91 5.41
C MET A 25 -13.85 24.34 5.39
N LEU A 26 -14.79 24.67 6.28
CA LEU A 26 -15.30 26.03 6.41
C LEU A 26 -14.25 27.00 6.97
N ASP A 27 -13.42 26.53 7.89
CA ASP A 27 -12.33 27.36 8.43
C ASP A 27 -11.25 27.61 7.38
N ASP A 28 -11.01 26.65 6.48
CA ASP A 28 -10.16 26.82 5.30
C ASP A 28 -10.73 27.88 4.33
N LEU A 29 -12.04 27.88 4.10
CA LEU A 29 -12.72 28.92 3.30
C LEU A 29 -12.56 30.31 3.93
N LYS A 30 -12.76 30.43 5.25
CA LYS A 30 -12.58 31.69 6.00
C LYS A 30 -11.15 32.21 5.94
N LYS A 31 -10.16 31.32 5.81
CA LYS A 31 -8.74 31.67 5.65
C LYS A 31 -8.37 32.07 4.22
N GLY A 32 -9.34 32.18 3.31
CA GLY A 32 -9.12 32.66 1.94
C GLY A 32 -8.59 31.59 0.99
N LYS A 33 -8.71 30.30 1.32
CA LYS A 33 -8.40 29.23 0.36
C LYS A 33 -9.44 29.21 -0.76
N SER A 34 -8.99 28.84 -1.96
CA SER A 34 -9.83 28.79 -3.16
C SER A 34 -11.06 27.89 -2.94
N PRO A 35 -12.28 28.39 -3.20
CA PRO A 35 -13.51 27.60 -3.14
C PRO A 35 -13.45 26.33 -4.01
N GLU A 36 -12.80 26.42 -5.17
CA GLU A 36 -12.61 25.28 -6.08
C GLU A 36 -11.78 24.17 -5.43
N LYS A 37 -10.68 24.51 -4.76
CA LYS A 37 -9.85 23.54 -4.01
C LYS A 37 -10.62 22.88 -2.86
N ILE A 38 -11.56 23.60 -2.25
CA ILE A 38 -12.37 23.10 -1.14
C ILE A 38 -13.44 22.14 -1.66
N LEU A 39 -14.13 22.50 -2.75
CA LEU A 39 -15.11 21.65 -3.41
C LEU A 39 -14.46 20.34 -3.89
N ASP A 40 -13.34 20.43 -4.59
CA ASP A 40 -12.54 19.28 -5.04
C ASP A 40 -12.11 18.38 -3.86
N ARG A 41 -11.84 18.95 -2.67
CA ARG A 41 -11.57 18.16 -1.46
C ARG A 41 -12.83 17.49 -0.90
N ALA A 42 -13.97 18.19 -0.89
CA ALA A 42 -15.24 17.63 -0.43
C ALA A 42 -15.71 16.47 -1.31
N GLU A 43 -15.59 16.62 -2.63
CA GLU A 43 -15.89 15.57 -3.60
C GLU A 43 -14.99 14.35 -3.43
N ARG A 44 -13.67 14.55 -3.24
CA ARG A 44 -12.76 13.44 -2.92
C ARG A 44 -13.12 12.73 -1.63
N TYR A 45 -13.46 13.48 -0.58
CA TYR A 45 -13.86 12.90 0.70
C TYR A 45 -15.11 12.03 0.53
N ALA A 46 -16.13 12.55 -0.15
CA ALA A 46 -17.37 11.82 -0.41
C ALA A 46 -17.10 10.54 -1.22
N ALA A 47 -16.34 10.64 -2.32
CA ALA A 47 -15.98 9.49 -3.15
C ALA A 47 -15.20 8.42 -2.38
N THR A 48 -14.27 8.82 -1.50
CA THR A 48 -13.57 7.90 -0.60
C THR A 48 -14.53 7.20 0.36
N LYS A 49 -15.45 7.94 0.97
CA LYS A 49 -16.43 7.37 1.91
C LYS A 49 -17.41 6.42 1.24
N ASP A 50 -17.89 6.77 0.06
CA ASP A 50 -18.77 5.91 -0.74
C ASP A 50 -18.05 4.62 -1.13
N PHE A 51 -16.79 4.71 -1.55
CA PHE A 51 -15.96 3.54 -1.85
C PHE A 51 -15.75 2.65 -0.62
N GLU A 52 -15.38 3.23 0.53
CA GLU A 52 -15.23 2.49 1.79
C GLU A 52 -16.52 1.79 2.22
N LEU A 53 -17.67 2.47 2.09
CA LEU A 53 -18.97 1.91 2.45
C LEU A 53 -19.31 0.69 1.56
N GLN A 54 -19.16 0.82 0.24
CA GLN A 54 -19.37 -0.27 -0.69
C GLN A 54 -18.49 -1.49 -0.38
N GLN A 55 -17.22 -1.26 -0.02
CA GLN A 55 -16.31 -2.34 0.37
C GLN A 55 -16.70 -2.99 1.70
N ASN A 56 -17.18 -2.20 2.67
CA ASN A 56 -17.60 -2.71 3.97
C ASN A 56 -18.86 -3.58 3.90
N GLU A 57 -19.79 -3.31 2.99
CA GLU A 57 -21.01 -4.11 2.79
C GLU A 57 -20.71 -5.58 2.47
N ALA A 58 -19.70 -5.84 1.62
CA ALA A 58 -19.31 -7.20 1.25
C ALA A 58 -18.33 -7.86 2.24
N ARG A 59 -17.73 -7.07 3.15
CA ARG A 59 -16.58 -7.49 3.96
C ARG A 59 -16.89 -8.64 4.92
N ALA A 60 -18.04 -8.56 5.59
CA ALA A 60 -18.45 -9.58 6.57
C ALA A 60 -18.73 -10.93 5.90
N GLU A 61 -19.45 -10.93 4.77
CA GLU A 61 -19.75 -12.16 4.02
C GLU A 61 -18.48 -12.81 3.46
N LEU A 62 -17.58 -12.01 2.86
CA LEU A 62 -16.30 -12.50 2.36
C LEU A 62 -15.40 -13.07 3.48
N GLY A 63 -15.39 -12.41 4.64
CA GLY A 63 -14.67 -12.89 5.82
C GLY A 63 -15.21 -14.23 6.32
N MET A 64 -16.53 -14.34 6.51
CA MET A 64 -17.18 -15.59 6.92
C MET A 64 -16.92 -16.72 5.93
N HIS A 65 -17.03 -16.46 4.63
CA HIS A 65 -16.79 -17.47 3.61
C HIS A 65 -15.33 -17.95 3.61
N ALA A 66 -14.37 -17.04 3.78
CA ALA A 66 -12.96 -17.40 3.86
C ALA A 66 -12.65 -18.22 5.12
N PHE A 67 -13.18 -17.82 6.28
CA PHE A 67 -13.07 -18.58 7.52
C PHE A 67 -13.64 -19.99 7.37
N GLU A 68 -14.87 -20.13 6.88
CA GLU A 68 -15.51 -21.43 6.69
C GLU A 68 -14.69 -22.34 5.77
N LYS A 69 -14.14 -21.80 4.69
CA LYS A 69 -13.29 -22.55 3.76
C LYS A 69 -12.01 -23.05 4.43
N ALA A 70 -11.33 -22.19 5.19
CA ALA A 70 -10.11 -22.55 5.92
C ALA A 70 -10.40 -23.55 7.05
N TYR A 71 -11.45 -23.30 7.83
CA TYR A 71 -11.90 -24.18 8.91
C TYR A 71 -12.28 -25.56 8.39
N ASN A 72 -13.07 -25.64 7.31
CA ASN A 72 -13.47 -26.91 6.70
C ASN A 72 -12.27 -27.70 6.15
N PHE A 73 -11.26 -27.01 5.62
CA PHE A 73 -10.01 -27.66 5.18
C PHE A 73 -9.26 -28.29 6.37
N ILE A 74 -9.17 -27.59 7.50
CA ILE A 74 -8.49 -28.06 8.71
C ILE A 74 -9.28 -29.21 9.35
N MET A 75 -10.59 -29.03 9.49
CA MET A 75 -11.49 -29.92 10.23
C MET A 75 -12.07 -31.07 9.38
N MET A 76 -11.62 -31.23 8.14
CA MET A 76 -12.13 -32.22 7.19
C MET A 76 -12.18 -33.64 7.79
N PRO A 77 -13.33 -34.32 7.87
CA PRO A 77 -13.41 -35.65 8.47
C PRO A 77 -12.56 -36.68 7.71
N VAL A 78 -11.92 -37.60 8.44
CA VAL A 78 -11.25 -38.77 7.87
C VAL A 78 -12.14 -39.98 8.11
N ASN A 79 -12.62 -40.63 7.05
CA ASN A 79 -13.55 -41.76 7.14
C ASN A 79 -14.81 -41.47 8.00
N GLY A 80 -15.30 -40.23 7.95
CA GLY A 80 -16.47 -39.79 8.73
C GLY A 80 -16.19 -39.46 10.19
N VAL A 81 -14.92 -39.49 10.62
CA VAL A 81 -14.50 -39.14 11.99
C VAL A 81 -13.78 -37.79 11.99
N SER A 82 -14.11 -36.94 12.97
CA SER A 82 -13.42 -35.66 13.17
C SER A 82 -11.92 -35.88 13.43
N PRO A 83 -11.05 -35.00 12.92
CA PRO A 83 -9.61 -35.13 13.11
C PRO A 83 -9.22 -34.96 14.58
N ASP A 84 -8.16 -35.66 14.99
CA ASP A 84 -7.51 -35.39 16.27
C ASP A 84 -6.68 -34.09 16.22
N ILE A 85 -6.18 -33.67 17.39
CA ILE A 85 -5.45 -32.41 17.53
C ILE A 85 -4.17 -32.36 16.68
N ASP A 86 -3.47 -33.48 16.51
CA ASP A 86 -2.23 -33.56 15.74
C ASP A 86 -2.52 -33.41 14.23
N THR A 87 -3.60 -34.01 13.78
CA THR A 87 -4.11 -33.86 12.40
C THR A 87 -4.55 -32.42 12.16
N ILE A 88 -5.31 -31.81 13.08
CA ILE A 88 -5.70 -30.40 13.01
C ILE A 88 -4.47 -29.51 12.84
N PHE A 89 -3.47 -29.66 13.71
CA PHE A 89 -2.25 -28.84 13.67
C PHE A 89 -1.43 -29.06 12.40
N THR A 90 -1.40 -30.29 11.89
CA THR A 90 -0.69 -30.61 10.65
C THR A 90 -1.39 -30.00 9.43
N ARG A 91 -2.72 -29.97 9.42
CA ARG A 91 -3.50 -29.36 8.34
C ARG A 91 -3.51 -27.85 8.40
N PHE A 92 -3.52 -27.26 9.59
CA PHE A 92 -3.30 -25.83 9.76
C PHE A 92 -1.95 -25.41 9.15
N ARG A 93 -0.87 -26.14 9.44
CA ARG A 93 0.42 -25.91 8.77
C ARG A 93 0.34 -26.13 7.26
N ALA A 94 -0.37 -27.16 6.80
CA ALA A 94 -0.54 -27.42 5.37
C ALA A 94 -1.32 -26.31 4.65
N LEU A 95 -2.28 -25.66 5.30
CA LEU A 95 -2.97 -24.48 4.76
C LEU A 95 -1.97 -23.36 4.47
N LEU A 96 -1.02 -23.12 5.39
CA LEU A 96 -0.03 -22.05 5.30
C LEU A 96 1.11 -22.39 4.34
N THR A 97 1.75 -23.55 4.51
CA THR A 97 3.02 -23.90 3.85
C THR A 97 2.91 -25.08 2.88
N GLY A 98 1.80 -25.81 2.91
CA GLY A 98 1.61 -27.02 2.12
C GLY A 98 2.17 -28.26 2.81
N SER A 99 1.68 -29.44 2.40
CA SER A 99 2.14 -30.73 2.91
C SER A 99 2.01 -31.82 1.83
N THR A 100 3.06 -32.60 1.65
CA THR A 100 3.04 -33.84 0.83
C THR A 100 2.59 -35.06 1.62
N LYS A 101 2.49 -34.96 2.96
CA LYS A 101 2.16 -36.08 3.85
C LYS A 101 0.65 -36.28 4.04
N GLU A 102 -0.13 -35.22 3.90
CA GLU A 102 -1.59 -35.24 4.14
C GLU A 102 -2.41 -35.71 2.92
N GLY A 103 -1.78 -35.83 1.75
CA GLY A 103 -2.41 -36.31 0.52
C GLY A 103 -2.79 -35.20 -0.46
N GLU A 104 -3.69 -35.53 -1.39
CA GLU A 104 -4.09 -34.65 -2.49
C GLU A 104 -4.83 -33.40 -1.97
N GLY A 105 -4.55 -32.23 -2.58
CA GLY A 105 -5.15 -30.95 -2.18
C GLY A 105 -4.37 -30.15 -1.13
N PHE A 106 -3.53 -30.80 -0.33
CA PHE A 106 -2.72 -30.15 0.72
C PHE A 106 -1.46 -29.45 0.21
N LEU A 107 -1.19 -29.49 -1.10
CA LEU A 107 -0.13 -28.71 -1.74
C LEU A 107 -0.57 -27.29 -2.14
N ASN A 108 -1.88 -27.05 -2.21
CA ASN A 108 -2.44 -25.76 -2.62
C ASN A 108 -2.53 -24.77 -1.45
N SER A 109 -1.38 -24.49 -0.85
CA SER A 109 -1.23 -23.63 0.32
C SER A 109 -1.20 -22.14 -0.04
N ILE A 110 -1.28 -21.30 1.00
CA ILE A 110 -1.09 -19.86 0.89
C ILE A 110 0.32 -19.55 0.35
N GLY A 111 1.36 -20.15 0.93
CA GLY A 111 2.74 -19.95 0.48
C GLY A 111 2.97 -20.36 -0.98
N ALA A 112 2.41 -21.51 -1.41
CA ALA A 112 2.51 -21.95 -2.79
C ALA A 112 1.79 -20.99 -3.76
N ALA A 113 0.67 -20.40 -3.33
CA ALA A 113 -0.05 -19.40 -4.12
C ALA A 113 0.70 -18.07 -4.21
N GLN A 114 1.34 -17.62 -3.12
CA GLN A 114 2.23 -16.45 -3.09
C GLN A 114 3.40 -16.62 -4.06
N ASP A 115 4.15 -17.73 -3.93
CA ASP A 115 5.27 -18.06 -4.81
C ASP A 115 4.86 -18.06 -6.29
N THR A 116 3.79 -18.79 -6.61
CA THR A 116 3.28 -18.90 -7.99
C THR A 116 2.93 -17.52 -8.56
N ARG A 117 2.26 -16.68 -7.76
CA ARG A 117 1.81 -15.36 -8.19
C ARG A 117 2.97 -14.42 -8.43
N THR A 118 3.97 -14.43 -7.56
CA THR A 118 5.21 -13.66 -7.69
C THR A 118 5.99 -14.08 -8.94
N GLN A 119 6.14 -15.38 -9.20
CA GLN A 119 6.79 -15.87 -10.42
C GLN A 119 6.05 -15.46 -11.70
N LEU A 120 4.72 -15.57 -11.72
CA LEU A 120 3.90 -15.15 -12.87
C LEU A 120 4.01 -13.64 -13.12
N MET A 121 4.03 -12.83 -12.06
CA MET A 121 4.22 -11.40 -12.13
C MET A 121 5.57 -11.02 -12.73
N HIS A 122 6.66 -11.63 -12.25
CA HIS A 122 7.99 -11.43 -12.83
C HIS A 122 8.04 -11.84 -14.29
N GLY A 123 7.44 -12.97 -14.63
CA GLY A 123 7.31 -13.44 -16.00
C GLY A 123 6.61 -12.42 -16.89
N ARG A 124 5.46 -11.87 -16.46
CA ARG A 124 4.73 -10.85 -17.23
C ARG A 124 5.54 -9.57 -17.41
N ILE A 125 6.11 -9.02 -16.33
CA ILE A 125 6.90 -7.79 -16.39
C ILE A 125 8.08 -7.96 -17.35
N GLN A 126 8.85 -9.04 -17.20
CA GLN A 126 10.01 -9.30 -18.05
C GLN A 126 9.60 -9.52 -19.50
N THR A 127 8.60 -10.38 -19.77
CA THR A 127 8.19 -10.67 -21.14
C THR A 127 7.63 -9.44 -21.84
N GLU A 128 6.75 -8.67 -21.18
CA GLU A 128 6.18 -7.45 -21.77
C GLU A 128 7.27 -6.41 -22.04
N PHE A 129 8.21 -6.23 -21.10
CA PHE A 129 9.31 -5.28 -21.26
C PHE A 129 10.24 -5.67 -22.42
N LEU A 130 10.65 -6.94 -22.50
CA LEU A 130 11.54 -7.42 -23.56
C LEU A 130 10.86 -7.33 -24.94
N ASN A 131 9.57 -7.68 -25.03
CA ASN A 131 8.81 -7.58 -26.27
C ASN A 131 8.64 -6.13 -26.73
N ASN A 132 8.35 -5.20 -25.82
CA ASN A 132 8.07 -3.81 -26.17
C ASN A 132 9.35 -3.02 -26.48
N THR A 133 10.50 -3.42 -25.92
CA THR A 133 11.79 -2.73 -26.12
C THR A 133 12.70 -3.41 -27.13
N GLY A 134 12.48 -4.70 -27.43
CA GLY A 134 13.36 -5.50 -28.27
C GLY A 134 14.72 -5.83 -27.62
N LEU A 135 14.87 -5.57 -26.32
CA LEU A 135 16.08 -5.88 -25.57
C LEU A 135 16.19 -7.39 -25.32
N THR A 136 17.43 -7.86 -25.22
CA THR A 136 17.75 -9.18 -24.66
C THR A 136 17.71 -9.15 -23.13
N ARG A 137 17.57 -10.32 -22.49
CA ARG A 137 17.66 -10.46 -21.03
C ARG A 137 18.94 -9.84 -20.47
N THR A 138 20.08 -10.05 -21.13
CA THR A 138 21.37 -9.46 -20.73
C THR A 138 21.37 -7.94 -20.80
N GLN A 139 20.79 -7.35 -21.84
CA GLN A 139 20.67 -5.90 -21.97
C GLN A 139 19.73 -5.32 -20.90
N MET A 140 18.58 -5.96 -20.66
CA MET A 140 17.68 -5.60 -19.56
C MET A 140 18.41 -5.62 -18.21
N HIS A 141 19.10 -6.71 -17.86
CA HIS A 141 19.81 -6.81 -16.59
C HIS A 141 20.88 -5.71 -16.40
N ARG A 142 21.57 -5.34 -17.49
CA ARG A 142 22.54 -4.22 -17.47
C ARG A 142 21.83 -2.87 -17.31
N LEU A 143 20.68 -2.70 -17.95
CA LEU A 143 19.89 -1.48 -17.89
C LEU A 143 19.31 -1.25 -16.48
N LEU A 144 18.77 -2.28 -15.84
CA LEU A 144 18.19 -2.18 -14.49
C LEU A 144 19.22 -1.75 -13.43
N ARG A 145 20.52 -2.02 -13.66
CA ARG A 145 21.63 -1.58 -12.78
C ARG A 145 22.16 -0.18 -13.09
N ASN A 146 21.71 0.44 -14.17
CA ASN A 146 22.17 1.78 -14.57
C ASN A 146 21.49 2.85 -13.70
N LYS A 147 22.28 3.62 -12.94
CA LYS A 147 21.74 4.65 -12.03
C LYS A 147 20.89 5.71 -12.73
N ARG A 148 21.29 6.12 -13.93
CA ARG A 148 20.49 7.10 -14.69
C ARG A 148 19.14 6.51 -15.11
N PHE A 149 19.11 5.25 -15.54
CA PHE A 149 17.86 4.55 -15.83
C PHE A 149 16.97 4.43 -14.58
N GLN A 150 17.54 4.11 -13.41
CA GLN A 150 16.80 4.04 -12.15
C GLN A 150 16.16 5.40 -11.79
N GLU A 151 16.90 6.50 -11.92
CA GLU A 151 16.38 7.86 -11.70
C GLU A 151 15.29 8.22 -12.71
N ASP A 152 15.51 7.90 -14.00
CA ASP A 152 14.53 8.17 -15.05
C ASP A 152 13.24 7.38 -14.80
N LEU A 153 13.33 6.11 -14.37
CA LEU A 153 12.16 5.28 -14.05
C LEU A 153 11.32 5.90 -12.92
N VAL A 154 11.96 6.39 -11.85
CA VAL A 154 11.26 7.06 -10.76
C VAL A 154 10.51 8.29 -11.28
N LYS A 155 11.15 9.09 -12.13
CA LYS A 155 10.52 10.27 -12.75
C LYS A 155 9.35 9.91 -13.65
N GLU A 156 9.48 8.85 -14.42
CA GLU A 156 8.40 8.35 -15.28
C GLU A 156 7.22 7.77 -14.49
N ARG A 157 7.45 7.31 -13.24
CA ARG A 157 6.40 6.76 -12.36
C ARG A 157 5.70 7.80 -11.48
N PHE A 158 6.21 9.04 -11.36
CA PHE A 158 5.77 9.99 -10.33
C PHE A 158 5.11 11.26 -10.92
N PRO A 159 3.78 11.26 -11.15
CA PRO A 159 2.97 10.11 -11.54
C PRO A 159 3.19 9.75 -13.03
N LEU A 160 2.79 8.55 -13.44
CA LEU A 160 2.85 8.13 -14.84
C LEU A 160 2.06 9.08 -15.76
N GLN A 161 2.74 9.59 -16.78
CA GLN A 161 2.16 10.45 -17.81
C GLN A 161 1.87 9.67 -19.10
N LYS A 162 1.01 10.22 -19.97
CA LYS A 162 0.76 9.62 -21.30
C LYS A 162 1.99 9.69 -22.22
N LYS A 163 2.86 10.67 -22.00
CA LYS A 163 4.11 10.87 -22.73
C LYS A 163 5.27 10.81 -21.75
N SER A 164 6.41 10.30 -22.20
CA SER A 164 7.63 10.28 -21.40
C SER A 164 8.04 11.69 -20.97
N VAL A 165 8.34 11.84 -19.67
CA VAL A 165 8.80 13.11 -19.07
C VAL A 165 10.32 13.25 -19.08
N THR A 166 11.04 12.13 -19.20
CA THR A 166 12.52 12.10 -19.24
C THR A 166 13.07 11.99 -20.66
N GLY A 167 12.25 11.55 -21.61
CA GLY A 167 12.65 11.14 -22.96
C GLY A 167 13.23 9.72 -23.04
N ASN A 168 13.39 9.03 -21.90
CA ASN A 168 13.89 7.66 -21.83
C ASN A 168 12.75 6.67 -22.10
N LYS A 169 12.75 6.10 -23.30
CA LYS A 169 11.66 5.23 -23.78
C LYS A 169 11.57 3.94 -22.97
N GLU A 170 12.71 3.34 -22.63
CA GLU A 170 12.77 2.12 -21.85
C GLU A 170 12.28 2.36 -20.42
N ALA A 171 12.68 3.47 -19.79
CA ALA A 171 12.21 3.79 -18.44
C ALA A 171 10.70 4.05 -18.43
N HIS A 172 10.20 4.77 -19.43
CA HIS A 172 8.77 5.02 -19.59
C HIS A 172 7.97 3.73 -19.82
N GLU A 173 8.51 2.81 -20.62
CA GLU A 173 7.85 1.54 -20.89
C GLU A 173 7.80 0.65 -19.63
N LEU A 174 8.89 0.55 -18.88
CA LEU A 174 8.89 -0.17 -17.61
C LEU A 174 7.94 0.48 -16.59
N ALA A 175 7.88 1.81 -16.54
CA ALA A 175 6.94 2.54 -15.68
C ALA A 175 5.48 2.15 -15.97
N LYS A 176 5.09 2.07 -17.24
CA LYS A 176 3.74 1.64 -17.66
C LYS A 176 3.43 0.20 -17.25
N ILE A 177 4.40 -0.70 -17.38
CA ILE A 177 4.23 -2.12 -17.05
C ILE A 177 4.05 -2.28 -15.53
N ILE A 178 4.88 -1.59 -14.73
CA ILE A 178 4.75 -1.59 -13.26
C ILE A 178 3.41 -0.97 -12.84
N GLU A 179 3.00 0.15 -13.43
CA GLU A 179 1.69 0.79 -13.16
C GLU A 179 0.53 -0.19 -13.38
N LYS A 180 0.56 -0.90 -14.51
CA LYS A 180 -0.44 -1.89 -14.89
C LYS A 180 -0.50 -3.05 -13.89
N GLU A 181 0.65 -3.56 -13.44
CA GLU A 181 0.68 -4.63 -12.43
C GLU A 181 0.23 -4.14 -11.05
N ASN A 182 0.59 -2.92 -10.63
CA ASN A 182 0.09 -2.30 -9.40
C ASN A 182 -1.45 -2.21 -9.43
N LEU A 183 -2.02 -1.68 -10.51
CA LEU A 183 -3.47 -1.58 -10.69
C LEU A 183 -4.14 -2.96 -10.65
N ARG A 184 -3.56 -3.95 -11.31
CA ARG A 184 -4.06 -5.33 -11.29
C ARG A 184 -4.11 -5.88 -9.87
N VAL A 185 -3.03 -5.73 -9.09
CA VAL A 185 -2.96 -6.23 -7.72
C VAL A 185 -3.96 -5.51 -6.80
N VAL A 186 -4.13 -4.19 -6.95
CA VAL A 186 -5.15 -3.42 -6.22
C VAL A 186 -6.56 -3.87 -6.56
N GLN A 187 -6.88 -4.02 -7.85
CA GLN A 187 -8.20 -4.47 -8.29
C GLN A 187 -8.54 -5.85 -7.75
N GLU A 188 -7.58 -6.77 -7.77
CA GLU A 188 -7.77 -8.13 -7.25
C GLU A 188 -7.88 -8.15 -5.72
N ALA A 189 -7.17 -7.28 -5.00
CA ALA A 189 -7.35 -7.11 -3.56
C ALA A 189 -8.75 -6.56 -3.24
N ASN A 190 -9.18 -5.52 -3.95
CA ASN A 190 -10.48 -4.91 -3.74
C ASN A 190 -11.64 -5.86 -4.09
N ALA A 191 -11.48 -6.68 -5.14
CA ALA A 191 -12.43 -7.73 -5.46
C ALA A 191 -12.53 -8.81 -4.35
N ALA A 192 -11.48 -8.98 -3.55
CA ALA A 192 -11.46 -9.86 -2.39
C ALA A 192 -11.89 -9.14 -1.08
N GLY A 193 -12.45 -7.93 -1.17
CA GLY A 193 -12.98 -7.16 -0.04
C GLY A 193 -11.98 -6.23 0.64
N ALA A 194 -10.83 -5.96 0.00
CA ALA A 194 -9.95 -4.88 0.44
C ALA A 194 -10.53 -3.50 0.07
N ALA A 195 -10.27 -2.48 0.88
CA ALA A 195 -10.67 -1.10 0.60
C ALA A 195 -9.45 -0.24 0.22
N ILE A 196 -8.72 -0.62 -0.83
CA ILE A 196 -7.49 0.07 -1.23
C ILE A 196 -7.81 1.12 -2.29
N LEU A 197 -7.60 2.40 -1.93
CA LEU A 197 -7.55 3.49 -2.88
C LEU A 197 -6.17 3.54 -3.55
N TYR A 198 -6.17 3.60 -4.89
CA TYR A 198 -4.94 3.68 -5.66
C TYR A 198 -4.38 5.10 -5.70
N ASP A 199 -3.10 5.25 -5.39
CA ASP A 199 -2.35 6.50 -5.51
C ASP A 199 -1.27 6.36 -6.58
N SER A 200 -1.45 7.03 -7.72
CA SER A 200 -0.50 7.00 -8.83
C SER A 200 0.81 7.72 -8.53
N THR A 201 0.87 8.53 -7.47
CA THR A 201 2.11 9.19 -7.01
C THR A 201 2.91 8.31 -6.03
N HIS A 202 2.32 7.21 -5.56
CA HIS A 202 3.03 6.22 -4.76
C HIS A 202 3.95 5.38 -5.65
N VAL A 203 5.25 5.63 -5.57
CA VAL A 203 6.26 4.93 -6.39
C VAL A 203 6.62 3.57 -5.83
N THR A 204 6.93 3.48 -4.54
CA THR A 204 7.19 2.24 -3.80
C THR A 204 7.05 2.46 -2.29
N THR A 205 7.00 1.37 -1.52
CA THR A 205 7.17 1.37 -0.06
C THR A 205 8.47 2.08 0.30
N GLN A 206 8.39 3.06 1.19
CA GLN A 206 9.57 3.83 1.61
C GLN A 206 10.39 3.01 2.61
N PHE A 207 11.66 2.77 2.28
CA PHE A 207 12.67 2.34 3.26
C PHE A 207 13.34 3.55 3.90
N HIS A 208 13.80 3.35 5.12
CA HIS A 208 14.46 4.37 5.92
C HIS A 208 15.76 3.80 6.52
N ASP A 209 16.90 4.43 6.19
CA ASP A 209 18.18 4.21 6.85
C ASP A 209 18.13 4.87 8.23
N ILE A 210 17.60 4.13 9.20
CA ILE A 210 17.41 4.59 10.57
C ILE A 210 18.73 5.06 11.20
N PRO A 211 19.88 4.36 11.07
CA PRO A 211 21.16 4.87 11.53
C PRO A 211 21.51 6.26 10.98
N GLN A 212 21.36 6.50 9.67
CA GLN A 212 21.61 7.82 9.08
C GLN A 212 20.62 8.88 9.57
N MET A 213 19.35 8.52 9.74
CA MET A 213 18.34 9.41 10.32
C MET A 213 18.67 9.81 11.76
N LYS A 214 19.02 8.84 12.61
CA LYS A 214 19.44 9.10 14.00
C LYS A 214 20.72 9.94 14.06
N LEU A 215 21.68 9.70 13.16
CA LEU A 215 22.92 10.47 13.08
C LEU A 215 22.68 11.94 12.68
N MET A 216 21.77 12.19 11.75
CA MET A 216 21.37 13.56 11.37
C MET A 216 20.61 14.27 12.50
N GLY A 217 19.88 13.51 13.31
CA GLY A 217 19.08 14.06 14.40
C GLY A 217 17.68 14.48 13.96
N GLU A 218 16.74 14.43 14.90
CA GLU A 218 15.30 14.62 14.66
C GLU A 218 15.00 15.98 13.99
N ASP A 219 15.48 17.09 14.57
CA ASP A 219 15.13 18.42 14.07
C ASP A 219 15.69 18.69 12.67
N GLU A 220 16.92 18.26 12.39
CA GLU A 220 17.52 18.38 11.06
C GLU A 220 16.76 17.52 10.04
N TRP A 221 16.41 16.27 10.41
CA TRP A 221 15.61 15.41 9.55
C TRP A 221 14.24 16.03 9.25
N ILE A 222 13.59 16.63 10.25
CA ILE A 222 12.30 17.33 10.06
C ILE A 222 12.48 18.49 9.08
N ASP A 223 13.49 19.34 9.25
CA ASP A 223 13.74 20.48 8.35
C ASP A 223 14.01 20.04 6.92
N PHE A 224 14.88 19.05 6.76
CA PHE A 224 15.22 18.47 5.46
C PHE A 224 13.97 17.87 4.80
N THR A 225 13.24 17.02 5.51
CA THR A 225 12.06 16.34 4.97
C THR A 225 10.97 17.36 4.63
N MET A 226 10.69 18.32 5.52
CA MET A 226 9.70 19.39 5.30
C MET A 226 9.94 20.18 4.01
N SER A 227 11.20 20.34 3.60
CA SER A 227 11.56 21.04 2.36
C SER A 227 11.26 20.26 1.07
N LEU A 228 11.01 18.95 1.18
CA LEU A 228 10.81 18.03 0.05
C LEU A 228 9.34 17.62 -0.12
N LEU A 229 8.47 17.95 0.83
CA LEU A 229 7.09 17.48 0.86
C LEU A 229 6.14 18.38 0.07
N ASP A 230 5.19 17.75 -0.61
CA ASP A 230 3.90 18.33 -0.99
C ASP A 230 3.14 18.61 0.30
N LYS A 231 3.19 19.86 0.75
CA LYS A 231 2.61 20.30 2.02
C LYS A 231 1.09 20.13 2.03
N ASP A 232 0.45 20.42 0.89
CA ASP A 232 -1.00 20.32 0.77
C ASP A 232 -1.45 18.86 0.89
N LYS A 233 -0.76 17.91 0.28
CA LYS A 233 -1.09 16.48 0.41
C LYS A 233 -0.68 15.89 1.75
N THR A 234 0.56 16.11 2.18
CA THR A 234 1.11 15.54 3.43
C THR A 234 0.34 16.00 4.65
N PHE A 235 -0.02 17.29 4.70
CA PHE A 235 -0.75 17.84 5.84
C PHE A 235 -2.25 17.95 5.57
N GLY A 236 -2.79 17.36 4.50
CA GLY A 236 -4.21 17.47 4.16
C GLY A 236 -4.70 18.92 4.04
N GLY A 237 -3.81 19.82 3.65
CA GLY A 237 -4.00 21.26 3.56
C GLY A 237 -3.89 22.03 4.89
N PHE A 238 -3.43 21.43 5.99
CA PHE A 238 -3.07 22.21 7.18
C PHE A 238 -1.77 22.95 6.97
N GLU A 239 -1.56 24.00 7.78
CA GLU A 239 -0.23 24.59 7.90
C GLU A 239 0.76 23.48 8.25
N PRO A 240 1.94 23.45 7.60
CA PRO A 240 2.93 22.43 7.85
C PRO A 240 3.25 22.33 9.34
N ASN A 241 3.08 21.14 9.90
CA ASN A 241 3.19 20.93 11.34
C ASN A 241 4.38 20.00 11.64
N ARG A 242 5.43 20.57 12.24
CA ARG A 242 6.62 19.83 12.68
C ARG A 242 6.28 18.67 13.61
N GLU A 243 5.23 18.80 14.42
CA GLU A 243 4.86 17.74 15.37
C GLU A 243 4.37 16.47 14.66
N ILE A 244 3.76 16.59 13.49
CA ILE A 244 3.39 15.44 12.67
C ILE A 244 4.67 14.72 12.19
N LEU A 245 5.64 15.47 11.65
CA LEU A 245 6.90 14.90 11.20
C LEU A 245 7.72 14.33 12.36
N ARG A 246 7.66 14.94 13.56
CA ARG A 246 8.26 14.38 14.78
C ARG A 246 7.67 13.01 15.13
N ARG A 247 6.35 12.86 15.06
CA ARG A 247 5.69 11.56 15.30
C ARG A 247 6.09 10.53 14.25
N VAL A 248 6.18 10.94 12.98
CA VAL A 248 6.65 10.08 11.89
C VAL A 248 8.11 9.64 12.12
N PHE A 249 9.01 10.58 12.45
CA PHE A 249 10.40 10.28 12.79
C PHE A 249 10.49 9.29 13.94
N LYS A 250 9.78 9.55 15.04
CA LYS A 250 9.74 8.64 16.20
C LYS A 250 9.21 7.28 15.81
N LYS A 251 8.13 7.19 15.03
CA LYS A 251 7.57 5.91 14.58
C LYS A 251 8.58 5.12 13.75
N ILE A 252 9.23 5.74 12.76
CA ILE A 252 10.26 5.12 11.93
C ILE A 252 11.46 4.67 12.76
N THR A 253 11.92 5.50 13.70
CA THR A 253 13.15 5.23 14.46
C THR A 253 12.95 4.34 15.69
N LYS A 254 11.70 4.19 16.15
CA LYS A 254 11.30 3.33 17.29
C LYS A 254 11.11 1.86 16.89
N GLU A 255 10.99 1.53 15.60
CA GLU A 255 11.03 0.12 15.12
C GLU A 255 12.29 -0.67 15.58
N LEU A 256 13.31 0.01 16.12
CA LEU A 256 14.53 -0.59 16.69
C LEU A 256 14.57 -0.71 18.23
N GLU A 257 13.57 -0.25 19.00
CA GLU A 257 13.68 -0.05 20.46
C GLU A 257 12.61 -0.75 21.35
N GLU A 258 12.02 -1.87 20.91
CA GLU A 258 11.05 -2.75 21.65
C GLU A 258 9.53 -2.49 21.47
N GLU A 259 8.80 -3.61 21.61
CA GLU A 259 7.35 -3.89 21.60
C GLU A 259 6.47 -2.99 20.72
N VAL A 260 6.04 -3.57 19.59
CA VAL A 260 4.83 -3.15 18.89
C VAL A 260 3.71 -3.08 19.93
N ASP A 261 3.20 -1.89 20.19
CA ASP A 261 2.07 -1.68 21.08
C ASP A 261 0.92 -2.53 20.55
N ALA A 262 0.39 -3.46 21.36
CA ALA A 262 -0.63 -4.44 20.96
C ALA A 262 -1.98 -3.78 20.53
N THR A 263 -2.02 -2.45 20.52
CA THR A 263 -3.13 -1.63 20.06
C THR A 263 -2.93 -1.06 18.65
N GLU A 264 -1.73 -1.17 18.07
CA GLU A 264 -1.44 -0.67 16.72
C GLU A 264 -1.77 -1.74 15.67
N THR A 265 -2.74 -1.46 14.81
CA THR A 265 -3.09 -2.40 13.73
C THR A 265 -2.03 -2.37 12.62
N MET A 266 -1.86 -3.46 11.87
CA MET A 266 -1.00 -3.47 10.68
C MET A 266 -1.41 -2.38 9.67
N ALA A 267 -2.69 -1.97 9.66
CA ALA A 267 -3.20 -0.84 8.88
C ALA A 267 -2.64 0.51 9.35
N ASP A 268 -2.46 0.73 10.66
CA ASP A 268 -1.88 1.95 11.22
C ASP A 268 -0.37 2.05 10.93
N ALA A 269 0.35 0.93 10.95
CA ALA A 269 1.75 0.82 10.53
C ALA A 269 1.93 1.10 9.03
N LEU A 270 1.05 0.54 8.19
CA LEU A 270 1.06 0.75 6.74
C LEU A 270 0.61 2.15 6.30
N SER A 271 -0.23 2.81 7.09
CA SER A 271 -0.60 4.21 6.83
C SER A 271 0.55 5.17 7.10
N ALA A 272 1.37 4.91 8.13
CA ALA A 272 2.47 5.79 8.58
C ALA A 272 3.53 6.06 7.49
N SER A 273 3.96 5.04 6.75
CA SER A 273 4.93 5.15 5.65
C SER A 273 4.36 5.80 4.38
N ARG A 274 3.04 6.03 4.35
CA ARG A 274 2.33 6.70 3.25
C ARG A 274 1.99 8.17 3.53
N TYR A 275 2.31 8.71 4.72
CA TYR A 275 2.05 10.13 5.04
C TYR A 275 2.97 11.11 4.30
N LEU A 276 4.18 10.69 3.94
CA LEU A 276 5.15 11.55 3.28
C LEU A 276 4.85 11.59 1.77
N HIS A 277 4.07 12.59 1.35
CA HIS A 277 3.85 12.89 -0.06
C HIS A 277 4.93 13.89 -0.51
N PHE A 278 5.84 13.45 -1.36
CA PHE A 278 6.87 14.32 -1.92
C PHE A 278 6.30 15.24 -3.00
N GLU A 279 6.85 16.45 -3.09
CA GLU A 279 6.43 17.48 -4.05
C GLU A 279 6.53 16.97 -5.49
N ASP A 280 7.66 16.31 -5.80
CA ASP A 280 7.92 15.73 -7.09
C ASP A 280 8.91 14.54 -7.02
N ALA A 281 9.19 13.96 -8.18
CA ALA A 281 10.15 12.88 -8.32
C ALA A 281 11.57 13.24 -7.86
N ASN A 282 12.02 14.49 -8.04
CA ASN A 282 13.36 14.92 -7.62
C ASN A 282 13.44 15.04 -6.11
N ALA A 283 12.38 15.52 -5.47
CA ALA A 283 12.26 15.58 -4.02
C ALA A 283 12.29 14.18 -3.41
N TRP A 284 11.54 13.24 -4.00
CA TRP A 284 11.62 11.82 -3.62
C TRP A 284 13.03 11.25 -3.81
N LEU A 285 13.67 11.46 -4.96
CA LEU A 285 15.03 10.98 -5.24
C LEU A 285 16.06 11.59 -4.27
N THR A 286 15.89 12.85 -3.90
CA THR A 286 16.74 13.55 -2.93
C THR A 286 16.63 12.92 -1.55
N TYR A 287 15.41 12.61 -1.10
CA TYR A 287 15.17 11.88 0.14
C TYR A 287 15.73 10.46 0.08
N ASN A 288 15.40 9.71 -0.97
CA ASN A 288 15.81 8.32 -1.15
C ASN A 288 17.34 8.18 -1.23
N LYS A 289 18.05 9.14 -1.82
CA LYS A 289 19.52 9.15 -1.83
C LYS A 289 20.13 9.23 -0.43
N ARG A 290 19.44 9.88 0.51
CA ARG A 290 19.95 10.11 1.86
C ARG A 290 19.49 9.06 2.85
N PHE A 291 18.27 8.55 2.71
CA PHE A 291 17.65 7.64 3.68
C PHE A 291 16.97 6.44 3.06
N GLY A 292 16.93 6.28 1.74
CA GLY A 292 16.12 5.26 1.08
C GLY A 292 16.92 4.09 0.52
N HIS A 293 16.33 3.42 -0.48
CA HIS A 293 16.93 2.27 -1.12
C HIS A 293 18.10 2.67 -2.00
N GLN A 294 19.15 1.82 -2.01
CA GLN A 294 20.24 1.95 -2.98
C GLN A 294 19.77 1.65 -4.41
N ASP A 295 18.71 0.86 -4.59
CA ASP A 295 18.15 0.47 -5.88
C ASP A 295 16.63 0.69 -5.93
N PRO A 296 16.17 1.82 -6.49
CA PRO A 296 14.74 2.12 -6.61
C PRO A 296 13.97 1.13 -7.49
N VAL A 297 14.61 0.49 -8.48
CA VAL A 297 13.95 -0.50 -9.33
C VAL A 297 13.61 -1.74 -8.49
N LEU A 298 14.60 -2.25 -7.75
CA LEU A 298 14.40 -3.40 -6.88
C LEU A 298 13.31 -3.09 -5.84
N ALA A 299 13.37 -1.90 -5.23
CA ALA A 299 12.36 -1.46 -4.27
C ALA A 299 10.94 -1.47 -4.86
N MET A 300 10.74 -1.03 -6.11
CA MET A 300 9.43 -1.06 -6.76
C MET A 300 8.93 -2.49 -6.98
N ILE A 301 9.81 -3.40 -7.38
CA ILE A 301 9.45 -4.80 -7.61
C ILE A 301 9.13 -5.49 -6.27
N GLU A 302 9.97 -5.34 -5.25
CA GLU A 302 9.73 -5.89 -3.91
C GLU A 302 8.44 -5.34 -3.28
N GLY A 303 8.15 -4.05 -3.46
CA GLY A 303 6.90 -3.45 -2.99
C GLY A 303 5.67 -4.07 -3.65
N LEU A 304 5.76 -4.36 -4.95
CA LEU A 304 4.70 -5.02 -5.71
C LEU A 304 4.58 -6.52 -5.34
N GLU A 305 5.70 -7.22 -5.09
CA GLU A 305 5.71 -8.60 -4.55
C GLU A 305 4.96 -8.66 -3.21
N LEU A 306 5.33 -7.78 -2.27
CA LEU A 306 4.69 -7.71 -0.96
C LEU A 306 3.19 -7.42 -1.07
N GLN A 307 2.79 -6.52 -1.97
CA GLN A 307 1.37 -6.25 -2.20
C GLN A 307 0.65 -7.46 -2.80
N SER A 308 1.29 -8.14 -3.75
CA SER A 308 0.79 -9.36 -4.36
C SER A 308 0.57 -10.47 -3.32
N ASP A 309 1.51 -10.65 -2.41
CA ASP A 309 1.44 -11.65 -1.34
C ASP A 309 0.33 -11.35 -0.34
N ARG A 310 0.13 -10.06 -0.02
CA ARG A 310 -1.01 -9.60 0.79
C ARG A 310 -2.34 -9.86 0.10
N THR A 311 -2.43 -9.65 -1.21
CA THR A 311 -3.63 -9.99 -1.96
C THR A 311 -3.95 -11.48 -1.87
N VAL A 312 -2.95 -12.36 -1.88
CA VAL A 312 -3.18 -13.81 -1.69
C VAL A 312 -3.73 -14.09 -0.29
N LEU A 313 -3.19 -13.45 0.75
CA LEU A 313 -3.72 -13.59 2.11
C LEU A 313 -5.19 -13.14 2.18
N ILE A 314 -5.53 -11.99 1.59
CA ILE A 314 -6.91 -11.48 1.55
C ILE A 314 -7.83 -12.44 0.79
N GLN A 315 -7.38 -13.01 -0.32
CA GLN A 315 -8.15 -13.98 -1.10
C GLN A 315 -8.35 -15.33 -0.36
N ARG A 316 -7.43 -15.70 0.53
CA ARG A 316 -7.42 -17.02 1.20
C ARG A 316 -8.04 -16.99 2.58
N LEU A 317 -7.85 -15.89 3.31
CA LEU A 317 -8.27 -15.70 4.70
C LEU A 317 -9.29 -14.58 4.86
N GLY A 318 -9.68 -13.92 3.76
CA GLY A 318 -10.69 -12.88 3.76
C GLY A 318 -10.14 -11.48 4.03
N PRO A 319 -11.02 -10.46 4.09
CA PRO A 319 -10.62 -9.06 4.22
C PRO A 319 -9.87 -8.68 5.50
N ASP A 320 -9.88 -9.55 6.50
CA ASP A 320 -9.06 -9.45 7.71
C ASP A 320 -8.33 -10.79 7.94
N PRO A 321 -7.18 -10.99 7.27
CA PRO A 321 -6.45 -12.25 7.37
C PRO A 321 -5.96 -12.58 8.78
N GLU A 322 -5.70 -11.56 9.61
CA GLU A 322 -5.20 -11.72 10.96
C GLU A 322 -6.31 -12.20 11.91
N ASP A 323 -7.50 -11.59 11.82
CA ASP A 323 -8.67 -12.03 12.58
C ASP A 323 -9.06 -13.48 12.23
N THR A 324 -9.09 -13.81 10.93
CA THR A 324 -9.33 -15.18 10.48
C THR A 324 -8.25 -16.14 11.00
N TYR A 325 -6.97 -15.76 10.92
CA TYR A 325 -5.87 -16.59 11.43
C TYR A 325 -6.02 -16.89 12.92
N ASN A 326 -6.34 -15.87 13.73
CA ASN A 326 -6.50 -16.01 15.18
C ASN A 326 -7.76 -16.81 15.57
N SER A 327 -8.77 -16.83 14.69
CA SER A 327 -10.03 -17.55 14.91
C SER A 327 -9.96 -19.05 14.59
N LEU A 328 -8.98 -19.48 13.79
CA LEU A 328 -8.78 -20.88 13.34
C LEU A 328 -8.07 -21.73 14.40
#